data_AF-A0A163RIM7-F1
#
_entry.id   AF-A0A163RIM7-F1
#
_cell.length_a   1.000
_cell.length_b   1.000
_cell.length_c   1.000
_cell.angle_alpha   90.00
_cell.angle_beta   90.00
_cell.angle_gamma   90.00
#
_symmetry.space_group_name_H-M   'P 1'
#
loop_
_entity.id
_entity.type
_entity.pdbx_description
1 polymer ?
#
loop_
_entity_poly.entity_id
_entity_poly.type
_entity_poly.pdbx_seq_one_letter_code
_entity_poly.pdbx_strand_id
1 'polypeptide(L)'
;MKHHETGAPDDETADGPDDVDPPRAPLDAHSAHRIALRYREWSLLDGGGRAGRLEADRRIEDSEEVSQRVLYDLDPLPLLDALVALGVETDDDGAFLDRVSTGAVEDVLNHRADLHQQIADRCRAEPSWSEAVRGARIDDKLASRLPSPLPDLFPAPPPEVLGTGDRRRRNGRRPSLRQGRTGRRGGRTV
;
A
#
# COMPACT_ATOMS: atom_id res chain seq x y z
N MET A 1 52.12 -2.23 50.72
CA MET A 1 50.83 -1.55 50.93
C MET A 1 50.33 -1.05 49.58
N LYS A 2 49.16 -1.56 49.15
CA LYS A 2 48.20 -1.03 48.15
C LYS A 2 48.63 -1.04 46.67
N HIS A 3 48.12 -1.99 45.87
CA HIS A 3 46.86 -2.00 45.07
C HIS A 3 47.03 -1.21 43.76
N HIS A 4 47.11 -1.85 42.57
CA HIS A 4 46.04 -2.33 41.65
C HIS A 4 46.22 -1.53 40.34
N GLU A 5 45.93 -1.94 39.12
CA GLU A 5 45.43 -3.15 38.43
C GLU A 5 45.73 -2.85 36.93
N THR A 6 46.31 -3.79 36.20
CA THR A 6 45.62 -4.61 35.18
C THR A 6 45.08 -3.80 34.00
N GLY A 7 45.93 -3.64 32.97
CA GLY A 7 45.50 -3.21 31.64
C GLY A 7 44.77 -4.35 30.94
N ALA A 8 43.51 -4.10 30.57
CA ALA A 8 42.67 -5.01 29.80
C ALA A 8 43.16 -5.16 28.35
N PRO A 9 42.93 -6.31 27.70
CA PRO A 9 43.07 -6.44 26.26
C PRO A 9 41.88 -5.81 25.53
N ASP A 10 42.16 -5.13 24.42
CA ASP A 10 41.18 -4.65 23.46
C ASP A 10 40.46 -5.85 22.83
N ASP A 11 39.24 -6.12 23.28
CA ASP A 11 38.28 -7.02 22.63
C ASP A 11 37.33 -6.14 21.81
N GLU A 12 37.68 -5.96 20.54
CA GLU A 12 36.85 -5.31 19.54
C GLU A 12 35.69 -6.28 19.20
N THR A 13 34.68 -6.30 20.07
CA THR A 13 33.45 -7.05 19.84
C THR A 13 32.71 -6.46 18.65
N ALA A 14 32.77 -7.22 17.56
CA ALA A 14 31.89 -7.23 16.40
C ALA A 14 30.56 -6.48 16.59
N ASP A 15 30.40 -5.40 15.82
CA ASP A 15 29.11 -4.79 15.48
C ASP A 15 28.32 -5.79 14.61
N GLY A 16 27.54 -6.66 15.27
CA GLY A 16 26.65 -7.61 14.62
C GLY A 16 25.34 -6.95 14.20
N PRO A 17 24.77 -7.26 13.03
CA PRO A 17 23.50 -6.70 12.59
C PRO A 17 22.35 -7.45 13.28
N ASP A 18 22.04 -7.13 14.53
CA ASP A 18 21.10 -7.93 15.34
C ASP A 18 20.09 -7.10 16.16
N ASP A 19 19.67 -5.94 15.66
CA ASP A 19 18.35 -5.37 16.05
C ASP A 19 17.27 -5.85 15.07
N VAL A 20 17.17 -7.17 14.89
CA VAL A 20 15.93 -7.77 14.38
C VAL A 20 14.98 -7.79 15.56
N ASP A 21 14.04 -6.84 15.59
CA ASP A 21 12.95 -6.84 16.56
C ASP A 21 12.37 -8.26 16.68
N PRO A 22 12.28 -8.82 17.89
CA PRO A 22 11.78 -10.18 18.05
C PRO A 22 10.38 -10.27 17.45
N PRO A 23 10.02 -11.41 16.81
CA PRO A 23 8.72 -11.57 16.19
C PRO A 23 7.62 -11.27 17.21
N ARG A 24 6.72 -10.36 16.86
CA ARG A 24 5.62 -9.95 17.73
C ARG A 24 4.78 -11.17 18.09
N ALA A 25 4.25 -11.18 19.32
CA ALA A 25 3.38 -12.25 19.78
C ALA A 25 2.17 -12.41 18.83
N PRO A 26 1.67 -13.66 18.62
CA PRO A 26 0.51 -13.90 17.77
C PRO A 26 -0.68 -13.04 18.19
N LEU A 27 -1.35 -12.43 17.21
CA LEU A 27 -2.54 -11.63 17.46
C LEU A 27 -3.74 -12.52 17.74
N ASP A 28 -4.34 -12.36 18.91
CA ASP A 28 -5.68 -12.87 19.15
C ASP A 28 -6.71 -12.04 18.34
N ALA A 29 -7.90 -12.64 18.11
CA ALA A 29 -8.95 -12.01 17.30
C ALA A 29 -9.44 -10.66 17.86
N HIS A 30 -9.44 -10.47 19.19
CA HIS A 30 -9.85 -9.21 19.80
C HIS A 30 -8.83 -8.10 19.56
N SER A 31 -7.54 -8.43 19.73
CA SER A 31 -6.43 -7.53 19.43
C SER A 31 -6.39 -7.14 17.95
N ALA A 32 -6.58 -8.11 17.05
CA ALA A 32 -6.68 -7.89 15.61
C ALA A 32 -7.82 -6.94 15.24
N HIS A 33 -9.02 -7.18 15.78
CA HIS A 33 -10.18 -6.33 15.54
C HIS A 33 -9.96 -4.89 16.04
N ARG A 34 -9.34 -4.72 17.20
CA ARG A 34 -9.01 -3.38 17.73
C ARG A 34 -8.05 -2.62 16.82
N ILE A 35 -7.06 -3.28 16.24
CA ILE A 35 -6.12 -2.66 15.29
C ILE A 35 -6.87 -2.28 14.00
N ALA A 36 -7.71 -3.18 13.47
CA ALA A 36 -8.51 -2.89 12.28
C ALA A 36 -9.43 -1.67 12.46
N LEU A 37 -10.04 -1.49 13.64
CA LEU A 37 -10.84 -0.31 13.96
C LEU A 37 -10.03 0.98 13.93
N ARG A 38 -8.83 1.01 14.54
CA ARG A 38 -7.95 2.18 14.50
C ARG A 38 -7.51 2.52 13.08
N TYR A 39 -7.16 1.50 12.30
CA TYR A 39 -6.81 1.66 10.89
C TYR A 39 -7.97 2.24 10.08
N ARG A 40 -9.21 1.78 10.33
CA ARG A 40 -10.40 2.35 9.70
C ARG A 40 -10.58 3.82 10.05
N GLU A 41 -10.49 4.19 11.33
CA GLU A 41 -10.57 5.59 11.75
C GLU A 41 -9.51 6.46 11.05
N TRP A 42 -8.26 6.00 11.01
CA TRP A 42 -7.19 6.66 10.28
C TRP A 42 -7.53 6.82 8.79
N SER A 43 -8.07 5.77 8.15
CA SER A 43 -8.42 5.82 6.73
C SER A 43 -9.52 6.83 6.40
N LEU A 44 -10.50 7.00 7.29
CA LEU A 44 -11.57 7.99 7.14
C LEU A 44 -11.02 9.42 7.25
N LEU A 45 -10.04 9.65 8.13
CA LEU A 45 -9.34 10.93 8.25
C LEU A 45 -8.53 11.23 6.99
N ASP A 46 -7.79 10.24 6.49
CA ASP A 46 -6.93 10.36 5.31
C ASP A 46 -7.73 10.58 4.01
N GLY A 47 -8.86 9.87 3.85
CA GLY A 47 -9.79 10.08 2.74
C GLY A 47 -10.56 11.41 2.81
N GLY A 48 -10.48 12.12 3.95
CA GLY A 48 -11.21 13.35 4.21
C GLY A 48 -10.58 14.62 3.59
N GLY A 49 -11.03 15.78 4.08
CA GLY A 49 -10.50 17.08 3.68
C GLY A 49 -9.08 17.35 4.24
N ARG A 50 -8.53 18.55 3.97
CA ARG A 50 -7.18 18.92 4.43
C ARG A 50 -6.96 18.74 5.94
N ALA A 51 -7.94 19.10 6.76
CA ALA A 51 -7.84 18.96 8.21
C ALA A 51 -7.83 17.49 8.64
N GLY A 52 -8.62 16.64 7.98
CA GLY A 52 -8.61 15.20 8.21
C GLY A 52 -7.26 14.58 7.89
N ARG A 53 -6.69 14.91 6.73
CA ARG A 53 -5.35 14.42 6.33
C ARG A 53 -4.24 14.84 7.30
N LEU A 54 -4.26 16.07 7.79
CA LEU A 54 -3.29 16.51 8.81
C LEU A 54 -3.43 15.75 10.13
N GLU A 55 -4.63 15.30 10.48
CA GLU A 55 -4.85 14.46 11.65
C GLU A 55 -4.46 13.00 11.39
N ALA A 56 -4.71 12.49 10.17
CA ALA A 56 -4.24 11.18 9.74
C ALA A 56 -2.70 11.10 9.78
N ASP A 57 -2.00 12.15 9.36
CA ASP A 57 -0.54 12.24 9.44
C ASP A 57 -0.02 12.13 10.89
N ARG A 58 -0.77 12.67 11.87
CA ARG A 58 -0.41 12.53 13.30
C ARG A 58 -0.66 11.13 13.84
N ARG A 59 -1.57 10.39 13.20
CA ARG A 59 -1.93 9.01 13.53
C ARG A 59 -1.32 8.01 12.55
N ILE A 60 -0.23 8.38 11.87
CA ILE A 60 0.38 7.53 10.85
C ILE A 60 0.79 6.15 11.39
N GLU A 61 1.12 6.08 12.68
CA GLU A 61 1.41 4.83 13.40
C GLU A 61 0.27 3.80 13.32
N ASP A 62 -1.00 4.23 13.23
CA ASP A 62 -2.15 3.32 13.07
C ASP A 62 -2.12 2.60 11.70
N SER A 63 -1.60 3.28 10.67
CA SER A 63 -1.40 2.71 9.33
C SER A 63 -0.12 1.87 9.26
N GLU A 64 0.98 2.40 9.81
CA GLU A 64 2.26 1.70 9.85
C GLU A 64 2.19 0.41 10.67
N GLU A 65 1.41 0.38 11.76
CA GLU A 65 1.20 -0.85 12.53
C GLU A 65 0.58 -1.95 11.66
N VAL A 66 -0.40 -1.63 10.81
CA VAL A 66 -1.00 -2.62 9.90
C VAL A 66 0.04 -3.10 8.91
N SER A 67 0.73 -2.22 8.19
CA SER A 67 1.75 -2.62 7.21
C SER A 67 2.86 -3.45 7.85
N GLN A 68 3.37 -3.04 9.02
CA GLN A 68 4.41 -3.78 9.73
C GLN A 68 3.95 -5.18 10.12
N ARG A 69 2.76 -5.32 10.70
CA ARG A 69 2.27 -6.62 11.14
C ARG A 69 1.97 -7.53 9.97
N VAL A 70 1.31 -7.00 8.95
CA VAL A 70 0.94 -7.75 7.76
C VAL A 70 2.17 -8.30 7.03
N LEU A 71 3.26 -7.53 6.97
CA LEU A 71 4.49 -7.95 6.32
C LEU A 71 5.39 -8.81 7.22
N TYR A 72 5.48 -8.51 8.51
CA TYR A 72 6.55 -9.07 9.36
C TYR A 72 6.07 -9.94 10.52
N ASP A 73 4.78 -9.94 10.90
CA ASP A 73 4.29 -10.88 11.92
C ASP A 73 4.29 -12.30 11.35
N LEU A 74 4.56 -13.28 12.22
CA LEU A 74 4.57 -14.70 11.85
C LEU A 74 3.21 -15.16 11.31
N ASP A 75 2.13 -14.67 11.90
CA ASP A 75 0.76 -14.96 11.49
C ASP A 75 -0.06 -13.66 11.43
N PRO A 76 -0.12 -12.99 10.27
CA PRO A 76 -0.91 -11.77 10.09
C PRO A 76 -2.38 -12.06 9.78
N LEU A 77 -2.77 -13.33 9.60
CA LEU A 77 -4.08 -13.68 9.07
C LEU A 77 -5.23 -13.19 9.96
N PRO A 78 -5.18 -13.26 11.31
CA PRO A 78 -6.25 -12.72 12.15
C PRO A 78 -6.50 -11.23 11.92
N LEU A 79 -5.45 -10.45 11.63
CA LEU A 79 -5.58 -9.02 11.32
C LEU A 79 -6.23 -8.81 9.94
N LEU A 80 -5.83 -9.57 8.94
CA LEU A 80 -6.45 -9.49 7.62
C LEU A 80 -7.92 -9.92 7.66
N ASP A 81 -8.24 -10.99 8.39
CA ASP A 81 -9.61 -11.46 8.61
C ASP A 81 -10.46 -10.32 9.23
N ALA A 82 -9.92 -9.61 10.22
CA ALA A 82 -10.61 -8.48 10.85
C ALA A 82 -10.78 -7.27 9.91
N LEU A 83 -9.77 -6.96 9.09
CA LEU A 83 -9.83 -5.85 8.12
C LEU A 83 -10.86 -6.12 7.02
N VAL A 84 -10.87 -7.33 6.46
CA VAL A 84 -11.82 -7.75 5.41
C VAL A 84 -13.25 -7.79 5.97
N ALA A 85 -13.46 -8.37 7.15
CA ALA A 85 -14.77 -8.37 7.80
C ALA A 85 -15.30 -6.95 8.01
N LEU A 86 -14.46 -6.05 8.55
CA LEU A 86 -14.83 -4.66 8.78
C LEU A 86 -15.08 -3.89 7.45
N GLY A 87 -14.35 -4.23 6.39
CA GLY A 87 -14.56 -3.74 5.02
C GLY A 87 -15.96 -4.02 4.51
N VAL A 88 -16.44 -5.25 4.68
CA VAL A 88 -17.76 -5.69 4.20
C VAL A 88 -18.90 -5.19 5.09
N GLU A 89 -18.67 -5.07 6.40
CA GLU A 89 -19.67 -4.56 7.35
C GLU A 89 -19.87 -3.04 7.27
N THR A 90 -18.92 -2.32 6.66
CA THR A 90 -18.99 -0.86 6.57
C THR A 90 -19.96 -0.42 5.47
N ASP A 91 -20.86 0.50 5.83
CA ASP A 91 -21.75 1.19 4.88
C ASP A 91 -21.06 2.43 4.27
N ASP A 92 -20.06 2.21 3.40
CA ASP A 92 -19.28 3.27 2.73
C ASP A 92 -19.06 3.04 1.23
N ASP A 93 -20.01 2.37 0.56
CA ASP A 93 -19.92 1.98 -0.84
C ASP A 93 -18.66 1.16 -1.18
N GLY A 94 -18.09 0.45 -0.19
CA GLY A 94 -16.90 -0.39 -0.33
C GLY A 94 -15.58 0.39 -0.30
N ALA A 95 -15.59 1.69 0.00
CA ALA A 95 -14.39 2.52 -0.01
C ALA A 95 -13.32 2.02 0.98
N PHE A 96 -13.71 1.55 2.16
CA PHE A 96 -12.76 0.95 3.10
C PHE A 96 -12.22 -0.39 2.60
N LEU A 97 -13.07 -1.24 2.01
CA LEU A 97 -12.64 -2.52 1.45
C LEU A 97 -11.67 -2.32 0.28
N ASP A 98 -11.90 -1.34 -0.59
CA ASP A 98 -10.97 -0.97 -1.69
C ASP A 98 -9.60 -0.56 -1.15
N ARG A 99 -9.56 0.19 -0.03
CA ARG A 99 -8.31 0.56 0.63
C ARG A 99 -7.61 -0.63 1.28
N VAL A 100 -8.35 -1.55 1.90
CA VAL A 100 -7.78 -2.80 2.43
C VAL A 100 -7.21 -3.65 1.29
N SER A 101 -7.92 -3.71 0.17
CA SER A 101 -7.54 -4.46 -1.03
C SER A 101 -6.24 -3.95 -1.66
N THR A 102 -6.15 -2.64 -1.88
CA THR A 102 -4.97 -1.97 -2.48
C THR A 102 -3.84 -1.65 -1.49
N GLY A 103 -4.00 -2.05 -0.23
CA GLY A 103 -3.00 -1.90 0.83
C GLY A 103 -2.63 -3.26 1.38
N ALA A 104 -3.20 -3.61 2.54
CA ALA A 104 -2.83 -4.82 3.28
C ALA A 104 -2.93 -6.12 2.47
N VAL A 105 -3.97 -6.31 1.66
CA VAL A 105 -4.12 -7.54 0.86
C VAL A 105 -3.10 -7.59 -0.28
N GLU A 106 -2.93 -6.48 -1.01
CA GLU A 106 -1.92 -6.33 -2.06
C GLU A 106 -0.50 -6.57 -1.53
N ASP A 107 -0.16 -5.99 -0.37
CA ASP A 107 1.16 -6.15 0.27
C ASP A 107 1.46 -7.63 0.55
N VAL A 108 0.51 -8.37 1.12
CA VAL A 108 0.68 -9.80 1.42
C VAL A 108 0.85 -10.60 0.15
N LEU A 109 0.01 -10.36 -0.85
CA LEU A 109 0.09 -11.10 -2.12
C LEU A 109 1.44 -10.84 -2.82
N ASN A 110 1.96 -9.62 -2.77
CA ASN A 110 3.25 -9.27 -3.38
C ASN A 110 4.47 -9.76 -2.58
N HIS A 111 4.39 -9.80 -1.25
CA HIS A 111 5.58 -9.97 -0.41
C HIS A 111 5.60 -11.25 0.45
N ARG A 112 4.46 -11.91 0.65
CA ARG A 112 4.30 -13.08 1.54
C ARG A 112 3.83 -14.31 0.78
N ALA A 113 4.75 -14.86 -0.03
CA ALA A 113 4.49 -16.09 -0.79
C ALA A 113 4.16 -17.31 0.08
N ASP A 114 4.60 -17.30 1.34
CA ASP A 114 4.27 -18.30 2.36
C ASP A 114 2.77 -18.35 2.69
N LEU A 115 2.04 -17.25 2.51
CA LEU A 115 0.62 -17.13 2.87
C LEU A 115 -0.34 -17.37 1.71
N HIS A 116 0.15 -17.46 0.47
CA HIS A 116 -0.70 -17.55 -0.72
C HIS A 116 -1.71 -18.70 -0.68
N GLN A 117 -1.29 -19.87 -0.19
CA GLN A 117 -2.19 -21.02 -0.07
C GLN A 117 -3.32 -20.76 0.95
N GLN A 118 -3.00 -20.13 2.07
CA GLN A 118 -3.97 -19.86 3.13
C GLN A 118 -4.98 -18.78 2.71
N ILE A 119 -4.55 -17.81 1.89
CA ILE A 119 -5.44 -16.81 1.28
C ILE A 119 -6.35 -17.48 0.25
N ALA A 120 -5.82 -18.36 -0.59
CA ALA A 120 -6.63 -19.14 -1.53
C ALA A 120 -7.68 -20.00 -0.81
N ASP A 121 -7.33 -20.61 0.31
CA ASP A 121 -8.27 -21.38 1.14
C ASP A 121 -9.39 -20.49 1.69
N ARG A 122 -9.06 -19.28 2.17
CA ARG A 122 -10.05 -18.27 2.59
C ARG A 122 -10.96 -17.81 1.47
N CYS A 123 -10.42 -17.53 0.28
CA CYS A 123 -11.24 -17.15 -0.88
C CYS A 123 -12.24 -18.25 -1.28
N ARG A 124 -11.90 -19.54 -1.09
CA ARG A 124 -12.86 -20.65 -1.31
C ARG A 124 -13.92 -20.73 -0.23
N ALA A 125 -13.59 -20.39 1.01
CA ALA A 125 -14.50 -20.45 2.15
C ALA A 125 -15.45 -19.25 2.20
N GLU A 126 -14.95 -18.06 1.86
CA GLU A 126 -15.60 -16.78 2.14
C GLU A 126 -15.60 -15.86 0.91
N PRO A 127 -16.78 -15.44 0.41
CA PRO A 127 -16.88 -14.51 -0.72
C PRO A 127 -16.22 -13.14 -0.48
N SER A 128 -16.26 -12.65 0.76
CA SER A 128 -15.63 -11.38 1.19
C SER A 128 -14.13 -11.36 0.89
N TRP A 129 -13.45 -12.49 1.10
CA TRP A 129 -12.04 -12.65 0.77
C TRP A 129 -11.79 -12.63 -0.73
N SER A 130 -12.67 -13.22 -1.54
CA SER A 130 -12.57 -13.12 -2.99
C SER A 130 -12.77 -11.68 -3.49
N GLU A 131 -13.66 -10.92 -2.87
CA GLU A 131 -13.89 -9.50 -3.17
C GLU A 131 -12.67 -8.65 -2.82
N ALA A 132 -12.12 -8.81 -1.61
CA ALA A 132 -10.91 -8.12 -1.17
C ALA A 132 -9.72 -8.42 -2.09
N VAL A 133 -9.52 -9.68 -2.49
CA VAL A 133 -8.44 -10.06 -3.40
C VAL A 133 -8.62 -9.45 -4.80
N ARG A 134 -9.84 -9.35 -5.32
CA ARG A 134 -10.10 -8.73 -6.63
C ARG A 134 -9.71 -7.25 -6.69
N GLY A 135 -9.72 -6.55 -5.56
CA GLY A 135 -9.31 -5.14 -5.50
C GLY A 135 -7.79 -4.94 -5.46
N ALA A 136 -7.00 -5.98 -5.20
CA ALA A 136 -5.54 -5.88 -5.11
C ALA A 136 -4.89 -5.72 -6.50
N ARG A 137 -3.81 -4.94 -6.58
CA ARG A 137 -3.06 -4.75 -7.84
C ARG A 137 -1.85 -5.67 -7.89
N ILE A 138 -2.03 -6.79 -8.57
CA ILE A 138 -1.00 -7.81 -8.74
C ILE A 138 -0.57 -7.85 -10.21
N ASP A 139 0.74 -7.96 -10.45
CA ASP A 139 1.24 -8.10 -11.82
C ASP A 139 0.87 -9.47 -12.42
N ASP A 140 0.65 -9.53 -13.74
CA ASP A 140 0.21 -10.75 -14.44
C ASP A 140 1.15 -11.96 -14.21
N LYS A 141 2.45 -11.70 -14.05
CA LYS A 141 3.45 -12.75 -13.84
C LYS A 141 3.34 -13.33 -12.43
N LEU A 142 3.07 -12.51 -11.42
CA LEU A 142 2.76 -12.99 -10.07
C LEU A 142 1.39 -13.69 -10.06
N ALA A 143 0.34 -13.07 -10.60
CA ALA A 143 -1.01 -13.60 -10.63
C ALA A 143 -1.08 -15.02 -11.23
N SER A 144 -0.37 -15.27 -12.34
CA SER A 144 -0.31 -16.59 -13.00
C SER A 144 0.37 -17.70 -12.19
N ARG A 145 1.09 -17.37 -11.12
CA ARG A 145 1.80 -18.33 -10.25
C ARG A 145 1.10 -18.55 -8.92
N LEU A 146 0.04 -17.80 -8.63
CA LEU A 146 -0.74 -17.95 -7.40
C LEU A 146 -1.55 -19.26 -7.41
N PRO A 147 -1.81 -19.87 -6.25
CA PRO A 147 -2.69 -21.03 -6.15
C PRO A 147 -4.15 -20.65 -6.50
N SER A 148 -4.86 -21.55 -7.19
CA SER A 148 -6.30 -21.41 -7.43
C SER A 148 -7.07 -21.18 -6.12
N PRO A 149 -8.09 -20.31 -6.05
CA PRO A 149 -8.73 -19.59 -7.17
C PRO A 149 -8.10 -18.24 -7.50
N LEU A 150 -6.99 -17.85 -6.85
CA LEU A 150 -6.45 -16.49 -6.93
C LEU A 150 -6.16 -16.01 -8.37
N PRO A 151 -5.57 -16.82 -9.29
CA PRO A 151 -5.34 -16.37 -10.66
C PRO A 151 -6.62 -15.93 -11.39
N ASP A 152 -7.75 -16.57 -11.09
CA ASP A 152 -9.04 -16.29 -11.75
C ASP A 152 -9.70 -15.00 -11.24
N LEU A 153 -9.21 -14.44 -10.13
CA LEU A 153 -9.71 -13.21 -9.54
C LEU A 153 -9.10 -11.96 -10.17
N PHE A 154 -8.00 -12.10 -10.92
CA PHE A 154 -7.34 -11.00 -11.62
C PHE A 154 -7.68 -11.09 -13.12
N PRO A 155 -8.57 -10.23 -13.64
CA PRO A 155 -8.86 -10.26 -15.06
C PRO A 155 -7.61 -9.88 -15.83
N ALA A 156 -7.18 -10.77 -16.74
CA ALA A 156 -6.13 -10.43 -17.70
C ALA A 156 -6.56 -9.15 -18.45
N PRO A 157 -5.64 -8.18 -18.65
CA PRO A 157 -5.95 -7.04 -19.49
C PRO A 157 -6.47 -7.56 -20.84
N PRO A 158 -7.55 -6.98 -21.40
CA PRO A 158 -8.04 -7.42 -22.70
C PRO A 158 -6.88 -7.38 -23.69
N PRO A 159 -6.72 -8.40 -24.55
CA PRO A 159 -5.58 -8.46 -25.45
C PRO A 159 -5.51 -7.16 -26.22
N GLU A 160 -4.40 -6.43 -26.07
CA GLU A 160 -4.12 -5.27 -26.90
C GLU A 160 -4.27 -5.73 -28.34
N VAL A 161 -5.25 -5.18 -29.04
CA VAL A 161 -5.48 -5.48 -30.44
C VAL A 161 -4.24 -5.00 -31.19
N LEU A 162 -3.32 -5.92 -31.43
CA LEU A 162 -2.18 -5.73 -32.31
C LEU A 162 -2.73 -5.43 -33.71
N GLY A 163 -2.92 -4.14 -34.00
CA GLY A 163 -3.05 -3.64 -35.36
C GLY A 163 -4.30 -2.80 -35.65
N THR A 164 -4.26 -1.53 -35.25
CA THR A 164 -4.49 -0.44 -36.22
C THR A 164 -3.42 0.60 -35.98
N GLY A 165 -2.38 0.58 -36.82
CA GLY A 165 -1.36 1.59 -36.79
C GLY A 165 -1.96 2.96 -37.04
N ASP A 166 -1.56 3.94 -36.24
CA ASP A 166 -1.50 5.32 -36.71
C ASP A 166 -0.16 5.96 -36.32
N ARG A 167 0.85 5.64 -37.14
CA ARG A 167 2.07 6.44 -37.24
C ARG A 167 1.76 7.76 -37.98
N ARG A 168 1.10 8.74 -37.35
CA ARG A 168 1.14 10.18 -37.72
C ARG A 168 0.68 10.96 -36.46
N ARG A 169 1.42 11.87 -35.81
CA ARG A 169 2.42 12.84 -36.27
C ARG A 169 3.34 13.20 -35.10
N ARG A 170 4.65 13.01 -35.30
CA ARG A 170 5.68 13.85 -34.68
C ARG A 170 5.85 15.03 -35.65
N ASN A 171 5.43 16.24 -35.27
CA ASN A 171 5.95 17.55 -35.73
C ASN A 171 5.07 18.69 -35.21
N GLY A 172 5.66 19.58 -34.40
CA GLY A 172 4.98 20.79 -33.92
C GLY A 172 5.52 21.42 -32.64
N ARG A 173 6.84 21.41 -32.41
CA ARG A 173 7.44 22.31 -31.41
C ARG A 173 7.34 23.76 -31.91
N ARG A 174 6.51 24.55 -31.20
CA ARG A 174 6.61 26.01 -30.89
C ARG A 174 6.41 27.02 -32.05
N PRO A 175 6.05 28.31 -31.80
CA PRO A 175 6.26 29.08 -30.55
C PRO A 175 5.10 29.99 -30.07
N SER A 176 5.30 30.49 -28.85
CA SER A 176 4.64 31.63 -28.22
C SER A 176 4.51 32.86 -29.12
N LEU A 177 3.29 33.33 -29.37
CA LEU A 177 3.06 34.67 -29.91
C LEU A 177 3.18 35.72 -28.79
N ARG A 178 4.39 36.24 -28.62
CA ARG A 178 4.65 37.60 -28.14
C ARG A 178 5.44 38.33 -29.22
N GLN A 179 4.74 39.05 -30.10
CA GLN A 179 5.21 40.25 -30.79
C GLN A 179 3.92 41.09 -30.96
N GLY A 180 3.79 42.32 -30.45
CA GLY A 180 4.81 43.35 -30.40
C GLY A 180 4.65 44.28 -31.61
N ARG A 181 3.66 45.17 -31.53
CA ARG A 181 3.77 46.61 -31.86
C ARG A 181 4.10 47.01 -33.32
N THR A 182 3.10 47.59 -33.98
CA THR A 182 3.19 48.71 -34.94
C THR A 182 1.88 49.50 -34.76
N GLY A 183 1.78 50.81 -34.61
CA GLY A 183 2.63 51.97 -34.87
C GLY A 183 1.68 53.09 -35.32
N ARG A 184 1.26 53.99 -34.42
CA ARG A 184 1.63 55.43 -34.41
C ARG A 184 1.07 56.30 -35.56
N ARG A 185 0.13 57.20 -35.25
CA ARG A 185 -0.04 58.62 -35.70
C ARG A 185 -1.47 59.08 -35.38
N GLY A 186 -1.80 60.27 -34.88
CA GLY A 186 -1.09 61.44 -34.35
C GLY A 186 -1.94 62.00 -33.19
N GLY A 187 -1.52 62.93 -32.34
CA GLY A 187 -0.74 64.12 -32.62
C GLY A 187 -1.63 65.37 -32.48
N ARG A 188 -1.83 65.81 -31.22
CA ARG A 188 -1.90 67.20 -30.72
C ARG A 188 -3.02 68.16 -31.18
N THR A 189 -3.45 68.97 -30.19
CA THR A 189 -4.11 70.31 -30.24
C THR A 189 -5.55 70.31 -30.76
N VAL A 190 -6.55 70.88 -30.07
CA VAL A 190 -6.63 72.13 -29.27
C VAL A 190 -7.51 71.91 -28.04
#